data_AF-A0A349B530-F1
#
_entry.id   AF-A0A349B530-F1
#
_cell.length_a   1.000
_cell.length_b   1.000
_cell.length_c   1.000
_cell.angle_alpha   90.00
_cell.angle_beta   90.00
_cell.angle_gamma   90.00
#
_symmetry.space_group_name_H-M   'P 1'
#
loop_
_entity.id
_entity.type
_entity.pdbx_description
1 polymer ?
#
loop_
_entity_poly.entity_id
_entity_poly.type
_entity_poly.pdbx_seq_one_letter_code
_entity_poly.pdbx_strand_id
1 'polypeptide(L)'
;QQVVSRRLPPQQPTVVAVTSIDAPSAATVTPASARLGGSIRIADEAARDEVGALIDEVAHHVAAGHGCRAQVVHQRRYGPTVNHPGPAAEMRGALAD
;
A
#
# COMPACT_ATOMS: atom_id res chain seq x y z
N GLN A 1 -10.07 5.54 -5.78
CA GLN A 1 -9.03 4.61 -5.28
C GLN A 1 -9.62 3.19 -5.32
N GLN A 2 -8.90 2.16 -5.83
CA GLN A 2 -9.49 0.83 -6.13
C GLN A 2 -9.15 -0.27 -5.11
N VAL A 3 -8.19 -0.02 -4.21
CA VAL A 3 -7.72 -1.03 -3.26
C VAL A 3 -8.48 -0.89 -1.93
N VAL A 4 -8.12 0.10 -1.11
CA VAL A 4 -8.67 0.27 0.25
C VAL A 4 -10.19 0.53 0.23
N SER A 5 -10.68 1.47 -0.58
CA SER A 5 -12.08 1.92 -0.50
C SER A 5 -13.10 0.97 -1.15
N ARG A 6 -12.65 -0.13 -1.76
CA ARG A 6 -13.48 -1.02 -2.58
C ARG A 6 -13.33 -2.50 -2.23
N ARG A 7 -12.14 -2.90 -1.79
CA ARG A 7 -11.78 -4.32 -1.67
C ARG A 7 -11.32 -4.71 -0.27
N LEU A 8 -11.16 -3.75 0.65
CA LEU A 8 -10.81 -4.02 2.04
C LEU A 8 -11.97 -3.66 2.99
N PRO A 9 -12.13 -4.37 4.12
CA PRO A 9 -13.06 -4.00 5.16
C PRO A 9 -12.76 -2.60 5.72
N PRO A 10 -13.76 -1.74 5.94
CA PRO A 10 -13.52 -0.40 6.51
C PRO A 10 -12.95 -0.43 7.93
N GLN A 11 -13.14 -1.54 8.66
CA GLN A 11 -12.58 -1.74 10.00
C GLN A 11 -11.09 -2.12 9.99
N GLN A 12 -10.52 -2.40 8.82
CA GLN A 12 -9.12 -2.81 8.65
C GLN A 12 -8.30 -1.60 8.19
N PRO A 13 -7.62 -0.89 9.12
CA PRO A 13 -6.94 0.36 8.79
C PRO A 13 -5.78 0.07 7.84
N THR A 14 -5.93 0.55 6.60
CA THR A 14 -4.97 0.32 5.53
C THR A 14 -4.73 1.60 4.74
N VAL A 15 -3.47 1.89 4.46
CA VAL A 15 -3.06 3.01 3.60
C VAL A 15 -2.23 2.47 2.45
N VAL A 16 -2.57 2.90 1.24
CA VAL A 16 -1.73 2.74 0.05
C VAL A 16 -1.46 4.14 -0.49
N ALA A 17 -0.19 4.53 -0.53
CA ALA A 17 0.22 5.86 -0.97
C ALA A 17 1.28 5.74 -2.07
N VAL A 18 0.98 6.30 -3.24
CA VAL A 18 1.99 6.56 -4.28
C VAL A 18 2.51 7.96 -4.03
N THR A 19 3.81 8.07 -3.76
CA THR A 19 4.45 9.32 -3.31
C THR A 19 5.60 9.75 -4.21
N SER A 20 5.87 8.99 -5.27
CA SER A 20 6.92 9.27 -6.24
C SER A 20 6.49 8.79 -7.62
N ILE A 21 6.77 9.61 -8.63
CA ILE A 21 6.69 9.27 -10.04
C ILE A 21 7.94 9.84 -10.72
N ASP A 22 8.67 8.98 -11.43
CA ASP A 22 9.85 9.33 -12.20
C ASP A 22 9.70 8.80 -13.62
N ALA A 23 9.73 9.69 -14.61
CA ALA A 23 9.52 9.36 -16.03
C ALA A 23 10.39 10.26 -16.91
N PRO A 24 11.73 10.14 -16.83
CA PRO A 24 12.65 11.04 -17.51
C PRO A 24 12.57 10.87 -19.02
N SER A 25 12.61 12.01 -19.73
CA SER A 25 12.62 12.05 -21.19
C SER A 25 13.11 13.42 -21.70
N ALA A 26 13.35 13.53 -23.01
CA ALA A 26 13.60 14.81 -23.65
C ALA A 26 12.31 15.64 -23.75
N ALA A 27 12.44 16.97 -23.90
CA ALA A 27 11.35 17.94 -23.80
C ALA A 27 10.13 17.68 -24.70
N THR A 28 10.30 16.95 -25.80
CA THR A 28 9.25 16.66 -26.79
C THR A 28 9.07 15.16 -27.05
N VAL A 29 9.69 14.31 -26.23
CA VAL A 29 9.63 12.85 -26.37
C VAL A 29 8.78 12.28 -25.25
N THR A 30 7.81 11.44 -25.60
CA THR A 30 7.04 10.70 -24.58
C THR A 30 7.95 9.66 -23.92
N PRO A 31 8.05 9.60 -22.58
CA PRO A 31 8.88 8.60 -21.91
C PRO A 31 8.47 7.18 -22.29
N ALA A 32 9.45 6.30 -22.54
CA ALA A 32 9.19 4.88 -22.82
C ALA A 32 8.79 4.08 -21.56
N SER A 33 9.09 4.62 -20.37
CA SER A 33 8.79 3.99 -19.08
C SER A 33 8.63 5.04 -17.99
N ALA A 34 7.88 4.69 -16.94
CA ALA A 34 7.81 5.44 -15.70
C ALA A 34 8.03 4.49 -14.51
N ARG A 35 8.73 4.97 -13.48
CA ARG A 35 8.88 4.31 -12.19
C ARG A 35 8.00 5.03 -11.17
N LEU A 36 7.13 4.27 -10.52
CA LEU A 36 6.30 4.77 -9.42
C LEU A 36 6.85 4.21 -8.09
N GLY A 37 6.77 5.02 -7.04
CA GLY A 37 7.25 4.68 -5.71
C GLY A 37 6.23 5.08 -4.65
N GLY A 38 6.19 4.33 -3.55
CA GLY A 38 5.18 4.52 -2.54
C GLY A 38 5.36 3.63 -1.32
N SER A 39 4.34 3.61 -0.47
CA SER A 39 4.32 2.76 0.73
C SER A 39 2.93 2.22 0.99
N ILE A 40 2.90 1.11 1.74
CA ILE A 40 1.71 0.58 2.36
C ILE A 40 1.85 0.67 3.88
N ARG A 41 0.76 0.99 4.58
CA ARG A 41 0.66 0.87 6.04
C ARG A 41 -0.52 -0.01 6.37
N ILE A 42 -0.28 -0.99 7.23
CA ILE A 42 -1.25 -1.98 7.69
C ILE A 42 -1.20 -2.06 9.21
N ALA A 43 -2.35 -2.25 9.84
CA ALA A 43 -2.44 -2.48 11.29
C ALA A 43 -2.37 -3.98 11.66
N ASP A 44 -2.63 -4.86 10.69
CA ASP A 44 -2.55 -6.31 10.81
C ASP A 44 -1.60 -6.84 9.74
N GLU A 45 -0.70 -7.73 10.13
CA GLU A 45 0.26 -8.34 9.22
C GLU A 45 -0.42 -9.26 8.19
N ALA A 46 -1.57 -9.86 8.54
CA ALA A 46 -2.36 -10.69 7.63
C ALA A 46 -2.86 -9.90 6.39
N ALA A 47 -3.04 -8.58 6.55
CA ALA A 47 -3.45 -7.70 5.46
C ALA A 47 -2.37 -7.51 4.38
N ARG A 48 -1.09 -7.83 4.68
CA ARG A 48 0.03 -7.50 3.81
C ARG A 48 -0.09 -8.17 2.44
N ASP A 49 -0.32 -9.48 2.45
CA ASP A 49 -0.33 -10.29 1.24
C ASP A 49 -1.55 -9.96 0.37
N GLU A 50 -2.70 -9.73 1.02
CA GLU A 50 -3.92 -9.26 0.35
C GLU A 50 -3.68 -7.90 -0.33
N VAL A 51 -3.16 -6.90 0.40
CA VAL A 51 -2.88 -5.58 -0.16
C VAL A 51 -1.84 -5.66 -1.28
N GLY A 52 -0.82 -6.50 -1.13
CA GLY A 52 0.20 -6.75 -2.15
C GLY A 52 -0.39 -7.31 -3.44
N ALA A 53 -1.20 -8.36 -3.34
CA ALA A 53 -1.90 -8.96 -4.47
C ALA A 53 -2.85 -7.99 -5.17
N LEU A 54 -3.56 -7.16 -4.40
CA LEU A 54 -4.45 -6.13 -4.95
C LEU A 54 -3.69 -5.04 -5.71
N ILE A 55 -2.51 -4.64 -5.23
CA ILE A 55 -1.64 -3.69 -5.93
C ILE A 55 -1.14 -4.32 -7.24
N ASP A 56 -0.72 -5.58 -7.21
CA ASP A 56 -0.27 -6.30 -8.40
C ASP A 56 -1.38 -6.38 -9.44
N GLU A 57 -2.56 -6.80 -9.05
CA GLU A 57 -3.72 -6.91 -9.94
C GLU A 57 -4.03 -5.56 -10.61
N VAL A 58 -4.15 -4.49 -9.82
CA VAL A 58 -4.47 -3.16 -10.34
C VAL A 58 -3.37 -2.65 -11.28
N ALA A 59 -2.10 -2.80 -10.91
CA ALA A 59 -0.98 -2.35 -11.73
C ALA A 59 -0.93 -3.07 -13.07
N HIS A 60 -1.11 -4.40 -13.08
CA HIS A 60 -1.12 -5.20 -14.30
C HIS A 60 -2.34 -4.88 -15.18
N HIS A 61 -3.55 -4.76 -14.61
CA HIS A 61 -4.75 -4.44 -15.38
C HIS A 61 -4.69 -3.04 -15.99
N VAL A 62 -4.25 -2.03 -15.24
CA VAL A 62 -4.09 -0.67 -15.76
C VAL A 62 -3.05 -0.65 -16.87
N ALA A 63 -1.88 -1.28 -16.68
CA ALA A 63 -0.86 -1.34 -17.72
C ALA A 63 -1.37 -2.07 -18.97
N ALA A 64 -1.99 -3.22 -18.82
CA ALA A 64 -2.55 -4.00 -19.94
C ALA A 64 -3.62 -3.22 -20.71
N GLY A 65 -4.51 -2.50 -20.00
CA GLY A 65 -5.53 -1.65 -20.61
C GLY A 65 -4.94 -0.52 -21.48
N HIS A 66 -3.69 -0.14 -21.25
CA HIS A 66 -2.96 0.86 -22.04
C HIS A 66 -1.92 0.25 -23.00
N GLY A 67 -1.91 -1.08 -23.20
CA GLY A 67 -0.91 -1.74 -24.05
C GLY A 67 0.51 -1.74 -23.46
N CYS A 68 0.63 -1.44 -22.17
CA CYS A 68 1.88 -1.43 -21.41
C CYS A 68 2.06 -2.72 -20.61
N ARG A 69 3.23 -2.88 -19.99
CA ARG A 69 3.48 -3.88 -18.94
C ARG A 69 3.89 -3.19 -17.65
N ALA A 70 3.43 -3.71 -16.52
CA ALA A 70 3.89 -3.32 -15.20
C ALA A 70 4.78 -4.42 -14.61
N GLN A 71 5.82 -4.01 -13.90
CA GLN A 71 6.56 -4.88 -12.98
C GLN A 71 6.40 -4.28 -11.59
N VAL A 72 5.85 -5.05 -10.66
CA VAL A 72 5.68 -4.62 -9.27
C VAL A 72 6.71 -5.33 -8.39
N VAL A 73 7.33 -4.57 -7.50
CA VAL A 73 8.31 -5.09 -6.53
C VAL A 73 7.87 -4.67 -5.14
N HIS A 74 7.45 -5.64 -4.33
CA HIS A 74 7.14 -5.42 -2.93
C HIS A 74 8.40 -5.54 -2.09
N GLN A 75 8.71 -4.51 -1.31
CA GLN A 75 9.79 -4.54 -0.33
C GLN A 75 9.20 -4.56 1.07
N ARG A 76 9.35 -5.69 1.77
CA ARG A 76 8.91 -5.80 3.16
C ARG A 76 9.83 -4.96 4.04
N ARG A 77 9.23 -4.08 4.82
CA ARG A 77 9.91 -3.35 5.91
C ARG A 77 9.48 -3.97 7.24
N TYR A 78 9.13 -3.14 8.22
CA TYR A 78 8.63 -3.61 9.50
C TYR A 78 7.12 -3.94 9.45
N GLY A 79 6.69 -4.77 10.40
CA GLY A 79 5.29 -5.06 10.67
C GLY A 79 4.64 -4.00 11.59
N PRO A 80 3.33 -4.11 11.85
CA PRO A 80 2.66 -3.24 12.81
C PRO A 80 3.24 -3.43 14.22
N THR A 81 3.27 -2.34 14.99
CA THR A 81 3.56 -2.43 16.42
C THR A 81 2.34 -3.03 17.13
N VAL A 82 2.53 -4.18 17.77
CA VAL A 82 1.49 -4.86 18.56
C VAL A 82 1.84 -4.74 20.03
N ASN A 83 1.05 -3.98 20.78
CA ASN A 83 1.25 -3.81 22.21
C ASN A 83 0.89 -5.09 22.97
N HIS A 84 1.63 -5.39 24.04
CA HIS A 84 1.29 -6.48 24.95
C HIS A 84 -0.08 -6.22 25.62
N PRO A 85 -0.95 -7.24 25.73
CA PRO A 85 -2.33 -7.05 26.18
C PRO A 85 -2.43 -6.55 27.62
N GLY A 86 -1.55 -6.99 28.53
CA GLY A 86 -1.55 -6.59 29.94
C GLY A 86 -1.29 -5.08 30.14
N PRO A 87 -0.09 -4.57 29.79
CA PRO A 87 0.24 -3.15 29.91
C PRO A 87 -0.71 -2.24 29.12
N ALA A 88 -1.20 -2.69 27.95
CA ALA A 88 -2.16 -1.92 27.17
C ALA A 88 -3.53 -1.80 27.87
N ALA A 89 -3.97 -2.82 28.61
CA ALA A 89 -5.19 -2.79 29.39
C ALA A 89 -5.03 -1.90 30.64
N GLU A 90 -3.88 -1.97 31.32
CA GLU A 90 -3.56 -1.12 32.46
C GLU A 90 -3.65 0.37 32.10
N MET A 91 -2.97 0.78 31.03
CA MET A 91 -3.00 2.18 30.57
C MET A 91 -4.40 2.62 30.14
N ARG A 92 -5.20 1.72 29.55
CA ARG A 92 -6.60 2.03 29.19
C ARG A 92 -7.45 2.29 30.41
N GLY A 93 -7.27 1.50 31.49
CA GLY A 93 -7.98 1.71 32.76
C GLY A 93 -7.62 3.05 33.38
N ALA A 94 -6.34 3.40 33.43
CA ALA A 94 -5.86 4.65 34.01
C ALA A 94 -6.34 5.93 33.29
N LEU A 95 -6.82 5.83 32.05
CA LEU A 95 -7.35 6.94 31.25
C LEU A 95 -8.89 7.04 31.27
N ALA A 96 -9.59 6.09 31.90
CA ALA A 96 -11.05 6.04 31.93
C ALA A 96 -11.66 6.88 33.08
N ASP A 97 -10.83 7.34 34.00
CA ASP A 97 -11.14 8.29 35.09
C ASP A 97 -10.88 9.74 34.65
#